data_AF-Q5EHP5-F1
#
_entry.id   AF-Q5EHP5-F1
#
_cell.length_a   1.000
_cell.length_b   1.000
_cell.length_c   1.000
_cell.angle_alpha   90.00
_cell.angle_beta   90.00
_cell.angle_gamma   90.00
#
_symmetry.space_group_name_H-M   'P 1'
#
loop_
_entity.id
_entity.type
_entity.pdbx_description
1 polymer ?
#
loop_
_entity_poly.entity_id
_entity_poly.type
_entity_poly.pdbx_seq_one_letter_code
_entity_poly.pdbx_strand_id
1 'polypeptide(L)'
;MKNKKGFTLVELVIVIAIVGVLAAILVPMMMGYVRKARLRQCNANAKVAYNVVTGVQGQKMIDGEDYAISDIVIDCRGDEPVPNDELGRMVYNSIAANAKNSGIMYIGTRGKDDNGDDLLYVQWIMKPGDTMVGQYPNASNSVDNVPTWKTYKAD
;
A
#
# COMPACT_ATOMS: atom_id res chain seq x y z
N MET A 1 -37.53 -30.14 -39.86
CA MET A 1 -36.30 -29.32 -40.01
C MET A 1 -36.28 -28.29 -38.90
N LYS A 2 -35.23 -28.26 -38.06
CA LYS A 2 -35.12 -27.27 -36.97
C LYS A 2 -34.72 -25.91 -37.57
N ASN A 3 -35.58 -24.90 -37.45
CA ASN A 3 -35.27 -23.52 -37.81
C ASN A 3 -34.10 -23.01 -36.96
N LYS A 4 -32.89 -22.99 -37.51
CA LYS A 4 -31.76 -22.29 -36.89
C LYS A 4 -31.95 -20.79 -37.16
N LYS A 5 -32.45 -20.06 -36.16
CA LYS A 5 -32.40 -18.60 -36.17
C LYS A 5 -30.93 -18.18 -36.08
N GLY A 6 -30.38 -17.65 -37.16
CA GLY A 6 -29.04 -17.06 -37.18
C GLY A 6 -29.07 -15.68 -36.55
N PHE A 7 -27.98 -15.30 -35.89
CA PHE A 7 -27.76 -13.96 -35.37
C PHE A 7 -27.52 -12.99 -36.54
N THR A 8 -28.17 -11.83 -36.53
CA THR A 8 -28.01 -10.83 -37.59
C THR A 8 -26.81 -9.92 -37.32
N LEU A 9 -26.19 -9.41 -38.39
CA LEU A 9 -25.12 -8.41 -38.25
C LEU A 9 -25.62 -7.12 -37.60
N VAL A 10 -26.90 -6.77 -37.82
CA VAL A 10 -27.52 -5.58 -37.21
C VAL A 10 -27.62 -5.74 -35.69
N GLU A 11 -28.04 -6.92 -35.21
CA GLU A 11 -28.06 -7.22 -33.77
C GLU A 11 -26.66 -7.09 -33.16
N LEU A 12 -25.61 -7.53 -33.87
CA LEU A 12 -24.24 -7.38 -33.40
C LEU A 12 -23.82 -5.91 -33.28
N VAL A 13 -24.13 -5.10 -34.30
CA VAL A 13 -23.75 -3.69 -34.36
C VAL A 13 -24.43 -2.87 -33.25
N ILE A 14 -25.69 -3.15 -32.95
CA ILE A 14 -26.41 -2.49 -31.85
C ILE A 14 -25.79 -2.85 -30.50
N VAL A 15 -25.41 -4.12 -30.30
CA VAL A 15 -24.79 -4.58 -29.04
C VAL A 15 -23.45 -3.87 -28.80
N ILE A 16 -22.56 -3.81 -29.80
CA ILE A 16 -21.27 -3.11 -29.64
C ILE A 16 -21.46 -1.61 -29.40
N ALA A 17 -22.50 -0.99 -29.99
CA ALA A 17 -22.80 0.42 -29.78
C ALA A 17 -23.20 0.69 -28.31
N ILE A 18 -24.09 -0.14 -27.74
CA ILE A 18 -24.50 -0.01 -26.34
C ILE A 18 -23.32 -0.28 -25.39
N VAL A 19 -22.53 -1.34 -25.64
CA VAL A 19 -21.32 -1.65 -24.85
C VAL A 19 -20.31 -0.50 -24.91
N GLY A 20 -20.15 0.15 -26.07
CA GLY A 20 -19.27 1.30 -26.24
C GLY A 20 -19.68 2.50 -25.37
N VAL A 21 -20.97 2.84 -25.32
CA VAL A 21 -21.49 3.92 -24.47
C VAL A 21 -21.29 3.61 -22.99
N LEU A 22 -21.57 2.37 -22.56
CA LEU A 22 -21.38 1.96 -21.16
C LEU A 22 -19.90 1.99 -20.76
N ALA A 23 -19.01 1.50 -21.62
CA ALA A 23 -17.57 1.50 -21.36
C ALA A 23 -17.00 2.93 -21.22
N ALA A 24 -17.48 3.88 -22.04
CA ALA A 24 -17.03 5.26 -22.00
C ALA A 24 -17.27 5.95 -20.65
N ILE A 25 -18.37 5.64 -19.96
CA ILE A 25 -18.69 6.18 -18.63
C ILE A 25 -17.99 5.36 -17.53
N LEU A 26 -17.95 4.04 -17.68
CA LEU A 26 -17.44 3.13 -16.65
C LEU A 26 -15.94 3.27 -16.41
N VAL A 27 -15.13 3.39 -17.46
CA VAL A 27 -13.66 3.44 -17.37
C VAL A 27 -13.16 4.58 -16.46
N PRO A 28 -13.50 5.86 -16.69
CA PRO A 28 -13.00 6.95 -15.84
C PRO A 28 -13.49 6.84 -14.39
N MET A 29 -14.73 6.39 -14.19
CA MET A 29 -15.29 6.15 -12.86
C MET A 29 -14.47 5.10 -12.10
N MET A 30 -14.24 3.94 -12.72
CA MET A 30 -13.49 2.84 -12.13
C MET A 30 -12.04 3.23 -11.77
N MET A 31 -11.37 4.04 -12.60
CA MET A 31 -10.01 4.51 -12.28
C MET A 31 -9.94 5.28 -10.95
N GLY A 32 -10.93 6.12 -10.66
CA GLY A 32 -11.02 6.85 -9.38
C GLY A 32 -11.20 5.90 -8.18
N TYR A 33 -12.09 4.91 -8.31
CA TYR A 33 -12.32 3.90 -7.26
C TYR A 33 -11.08 3.04 -7.00
N VAL A 34 -10.41 2.58 -8.05
CA VAL A 34 -9.19 1.77 -7.94
C VAL A 34 -8.08 2.56 -7.24
N ARG A 35 -7.91 3.85 -7.56
CA ARG A 35 -6.92 4.70 -6.88
C ARG A 35 -7.21 4.82 -5.37
N LYS A 36 -8.45 5.08 -4.99
CA LYS A 36 -8.86 5.17 -3.57
C LYS A 36 -8.70 3.85 -2.83
N ALA A 37 -9.09 2.73 -3.45
CA ALA A 37 -8.93 1.40 -2.88
C ALA A 37 -7.45 1.07 -2.65
N ARG A 38 -6.59 1.40 -3.62
CA ARG A 38 -5.15 1.23 -3.51
C ARG A 38 -4.55 2.06 -2.37
N LEU A 39 -4.94 3.34 -2.22
CA LEU A 39 -4.48 4.16 -1.10
C LEU A 39 -4.86 3.53 0.25
N ARG A 40 -6.11 3.08 0.39
CA ARG A 40 -6.57 2.40 1.62
C ARG A 40 -5.76 1.14 1.92
N GLN A 41 -5.45 0.34 0.90
CA GLN A 41 -4.61 -0.85 1.06
C GLN A 41 -3.19 -0.49 1.52
N CYS A 42 -2.59 0.54 0.90
CA CYS A 42 -1.24 1.00 1.27
C CYS A 42 -1.22 1.51 2.73
N ASN A 43 -2.23 2.28 3.14
CA ASN A 43 -2.39 2.75 4.53
C ASN A 43 -2.56 1.57 5.51
N ALA A 44 -3.34 0.55 5.15
CA ALA A 44 -3.53 -0.64 5.99
C ALA A 44 -2.23 -1.42 6.16
N ASN A 45 -1.48 -1.65 5.08
CA ASN A 45 -0.18 -2.33 5.14
C ASN A 45 0.83 -1.55 6.00
N ALA A 46 0.89 -0.21 5.84
CA ALA A 46 1.76 0.65 6.63
C ALA A 46 1.44 0.55 8.14
N LYS A 47 0.15 0.50 8.49
CA LYS A 47 -0.30 0.35 9.88
C LYS A 47 0.11 -1.00 10.51
N VAL A 48 0.01 -2.09 9.76
CA VAL A 48 0.43 -3.42 10.27
C VAL A 48 1.90 -3.41 10.64
N ALA A 49 2.75 -2.91 9.75
CA ALA A 49 4.18 -2.85 10.01
C ALA A 49 4.55 -1.92 11.15
N TYR A 50 3.90 -0.76 11.24
CA TYR A 50 4.08 0.16 12.35
C TYR A 50 3.86 -0.55 13.69
N ASN A 51 2.75 -1.29 13.83
CA ASN A 51 2.42 -2.00 15.07
C ASN A 51 3.45 -3.07 15.44
N VAL A 52 4.02 -3.76 14.44
CA VAL A 52 5.08 -4.75 14.67
C VAL A 52 6.33 -4.07 15.21
N VAL A 53 6.76 -2.98 14.58
CA VAL A 53 7.96 -2.26 14.98
C VAL A 53 7.80 -1.66 16.38
N THR A 54 6.69 -1.00 16.67
CA THR A 54 6.43 -0.46 18.02
C THR A 54 6.31 -1.56 19.06
N GLY A 55 5.77 -2.73 18.70
CA GLY A 55 5.66 -3.87 19.61
C GLY A 55 7.03 -4.45 19.98
N VAL A 56 7.93 -4.59 19.00
CA VAL A 56 9.31 -5.03 19.22
C VAL A 56 10.09 -4.01 20.05
N GLN A 57 9.97 -2.71 19.71
CA GLN A 57 10.63 -1.65 20.46
C GLN A 57 10.14 -1.61 21.91
N GLY A 58 8.84 -1.70 22.15
CA GLY A 58 8.27 -1.73 23.50
C GLY A 58 8.75 -2.93 24.32
N GLN A 59 8.85 -4.11 23.71
CA GLN A 59 9.39 -5.29 24.39
C GLN A 59 10.86 -5.10 24.78
N LYS A 60 11.68 -4.60 23.85
CA LYS A 60 13.11 -4.32 24.06
C LYS A 60 13.33 -3.31 25.19
N MET A 61 12.51 -2.27 25.26
CA MET A 61 12.55 -1.27 26.33
C MET A 61 12.19 -1.88 27.69
N ILE A 62 11.20 -2.79 27.75
CA ILE A 62 10.85 -3.53 28.98
C ILE A 62 12.01 -4.41 29.44
N ASP A 63 12.75 -5.01 28.50
CA ASP A 63 13.94 -5.82 28.78
C ASP A 63 15.16 -4.98 29.21
N GLY A 64 15.03 -3.65 29.24
CA GLY A 64 16.08 -2.71 29.64
C GLY A 64 17.11 -2.42 28.56
N GLU A 65 16.85 -2.79 27.31
CA GLU A 65 17.69 -2.48 26.16
C GLU A 65 17.29 -1.14 25.55
N ASP A 66 18.26 -0.24 25.36
CA ASP A 66 18.08 0.94 24.52
C ASP A 66 18.05 0.49 23.05
N TYR A 67 16.86 0.50 22.46
CA TYR A 67 16.62 -0.03 21.12
C TYR A 67 16.16 1.08 20.18
N ALA A 68 17.11 1.58 19.40
CA ALA A 68 16.87 2.57 18.36
C ALA A 68 16.38 1.91 17.07
N ILE A 69 15.32 2.45 16.47
CA ILE A 69 14.84 1.97 15.18
C ILE A 69 15.70 2.58 14.06
N SER A 70 16.42 1.73 13.33
CA SER A 70 17.07 2.12 12.08
C SER A 70 16.08 2.15 10.91
N ASP A 71 16.42 2.90 9.86
CA ASP A 71 15.67 2.84 8.61
C ASP A 71 15.62 1.41 8.06
N ILE A 72 14.42 0.95 7.70
CA ILE A 72 14.19 -0.38 7.13
C ILE A 72 13.45 -0.22 5.80
N VAL A 73 13.92 -0.94 4.79
CA VAL A 73 13.27 -1.03 3.49
C VAL A 73 12.89 -2.49 3.23
N ILE A 74 11.63 -2.72 2.88
CA ILE A 74 11.11 -4.06 2.62
C ILE A 74 10.49 -4.08 1.24
N ASP A 75 11.00 -4.94 0.36
CA ASP A 75 10.40 -5.20 -0.94
C ASP A 75 9.49 -6.43 -0.86
N CYS A 76 8.19 -6.24 -1.07
CA CYS A 76 7.22 -7.33 -1.11
C CYS A 76 6.84 -7.73 -2.56
N ARG A 77 7.55 -7.21 -3.57
CA ARG A 77 7.44 -7.59 -4.99
C ARG A 77 8.29 -8.80 -5.33
N GLY A 78 9.27 -9.11 -4.48
CA GLY A 78 10.25 -10.17 -4.72
C GLY A 78 11.42 -9.74 -5.58
N ASP A 79 11.57 -8.43 -5.82
CA ASP A 79 12.68 -7.86 -6.58
C ASP A 79 13.97 -7.80 -5.73
N GLU A 80 13.84 -7.71 -4.41
CA GLU A 80 14.93 -7.72 -3.43
C GLU A 80 14.81 -8.92 -2.48
N PRO A 81 15.92 -9.41 -1.91
CA PRO A 81 15.87 -10.47 -0.90
C PRO A 81 15.12 -10.01 0.35
N VAL A 82 14.54 -10.97 1.06
CA VAL A 82 13.97 -10.74 2.40
C VAL A 82 15.05 -10.12 3.30
N PRO A 83 14.72 -9.10 4.12
CA PRO A 83 15.68 -8.52 5.05
C PRO A 83 16.38 -9.59 5.91
N ASN A 84 17.65 -9.36 6.26
CA ASN A 84 18.42 -10.31 7.07
C ASN A 84 18.30 -10.02 8.57
N ASP A 85 17.99 -8.76 8.93
CA ASP A 85 17.79 -8.33 10.30
C ASP A 85 16.48 -8.90 10.89
N GLU A 86 16.48 -9.14 12.19
CA GLU A 86 15.35 -9.77 12.89
C GLU A 86 14.06 -8.96 12.73
N LEU A 87 14.14 -7.65 12.95
CA LEU A 87 12.99 -6.74 12.89
C LEU A 87 12.41 -6.69 11.46
N GLY A 88 13.25 -6.50 10.44
CA GLY A 88 12.85 -6.49 9.04
C GLY A 88 12.20 -7.82 8.61
N ARG A 89 12.71 -8.96 9.10
CA ARG A 89 12.08 -10.28 8.88
C ARG A 89 10.73 -10.42 9.55
N MET A 90 10.60 -9.95 10.80
CA MET A 90 9.33 -9.98 11.52
C MET A 90 8.28 -9.15 10.79
N VAL A 91 8.64 -7.94 10.37
CA VAL A 91 7.74 -7.09 9.59
C VAL A 91 7.38 -7.77 8.27
N TYR A 92 8.37 -8.26 7.51
CA TYR A 92 8.13 -8.98 6.25
C TYR A 92 7.16 -10.14 6.44
N ASN A 93 7.38 -10.99 7.46
CA ASN A 93 6.52 -12.15 7.72
C ASN A 93 5.11 -11.75 8.18
N SER A 94 4.96 -10.65 8.94
CA SER A 94 3.66 -10.16 9.42
C SER A 94 2.72 -9.71 8.29
N ILE A 95 3.29 -9.28 7.16
CA ILE A 95 2.53 -8.78 6.01
C ILE A 95 2.57 -9.75 4.82
N ALA A 96 3.52 -10.68 4.76
CA ALA A 96 3.81 -11.52 3.58
C ALA A 96 2.57 -12.23 3.02
N ALA A 97 1.64 -12.68 3.86
CA ALA A 97 0.41 -13.33 3.42
C ALA A 97 -0.49 -12.43 2.56
N ASN A 98 -0.49 -11.12 2.83
CA ASN A 98 -1.34 -10.12 2.17
C ASN A 98 -0.54 -9.15 1.28
N ALA A 99 0.79 -9.20 1.34
CA ALA A 99 1.68 -8.24 0.69
C ALA A 99 2.45 -8.80 -0.51
N LYS A 100 2.22 -10.05 -0.91
CA LYS A 100 2.88 -10.58 -2.11
C LYS A 100 2.53 -9.72 -3.33
N ASN A 101 3.56 -9.22 -4.02
CA ASN A 101 3.47 -8.31 -5.17
C ASN A 101 2.83 -6.96 -4.86
N SER A 102 2.76 -6.55 -3.59
CA SER A 102 2.04 -5.33 -3.21
C SER A 102 2.92 -4.08 -3.13
N GLY A 103 4.24 -4.19 -3.32
CA GLY A 103 5.14 -3.03 -3.39
C GLY A 103 6.28 -2.98 -2.40
N ILE A 104 6.73 -1.76 -2.12
CA ILE A 104 7.89 -1.43 -1.29
C ILE A 104 7.42 -0.65 -0.06
N MET A 105 7.92 -1.06 1.10
CA MET A 105 7.76 -0.36 2.36
C MET A 105 9.05 0.36 2.75
N TYR A 106 8.89 1.53 3.35
CA TYR A 106 9.93 2.25 4.05
C TYR A 106 9.46 2.52 5.48
N ILE A 107 10.30 2.20 6.45
CA ILE A 107 10.10 2.44 7.88
C ILE A 107 11.25 3.36 8.31
N GLY A 108 10.94 4.44 9.02
CA GLY A 108 11.93 5.37 9.52
C GLY A 108 11.43 6.16 10.73
N THR A 109 12.32 6.92 11.35
CA THR A 109 11.99 7.79 12.49
C THR A 109 12.16 9.25 12.09
N ARG A 110 11.32 10.15 12.63
CA ARG A 110 11.42 11.60 12.36
C ARG A 110 12.03 12.39 13.54
N GLY A 111 12.76 11.70 14.41
CA GLY A 111 13.27 12.22 15.68
C GLY A 111 12.60 11.55 16.87
N LYS A 112 12.68 12.21 18.03
CA LYS A 112 12.12 11.73 19.29
C LYS A 112 11.03 12.66 19.81
N ASP A 113 10.09 12.11 20.57
CA ASP A 113 9.06 12.89 21.28
C ASP A 113 9.62 13.50 22.59
N ASP A 114 8.76 14.19 23.34
CA ASP A 114 9.13 14.83 24.61
C ASP A 114 9.54 13.81 25.70
N ASN A 115 9.17 12.54 25.55
CA ASN A 115 9.56 11.45 26.44
C ASN A 115 10.88 10.78 26.02
N GLY A 116 11.41 11.14 24.85
CA GLY A 116 12.61 10.53 24.27
C GLY A 116 12.33 9.27 23.43
N ASP A 117 11.06 8.97 23.15
CA ASP A 117 10.62 7.84 22.34
C ASP A 117 10.71 8.18 20.85
N ASP A 118 11.05 7.20 20.01
CA ASP A 118 11.19 7.40 18.57
C ASP A 118 9.83 7.72 17.91
N LEU A 119 9.78 8.83 17.16
CA LEU A 119 8.63 9.18 16.33
C LEU A 119 8.67 8.35 15.04
N LEU A 120 8.21 7.11 15.12
CA LEU A 120 8.15 6.17 14.01
C LEU A 120 7.16 6.61 12.92
N TYR A 121 7.51 6.33 11.68
CA TYR A 121 6.57 6.33 10.56
C TYR A 121 6.87 5.22 9.55
N VAL A 122 5.84 4.86 8.81
CA VAL A 122 5.87 3.86 7.75
C VAL A 122 5.23 4.45 6.50
N GLN A 123 5.87 4.24 5.36
CA GLN A 123 5.37 4.60 4.04
C GLN A 123 5.35 3.39 3.11
N TRP A 124 4.37 3.35 2.22
CA TRP A 124 4.17 2.25 1.27
C TRP A 124 3.92 2.76 -0.15
N ILE A 125 4.63 2.21 -1.13
CA ILE A 125 4.43 2.45 -2.58
C ILE A 125 4.31 1.11 -3.31
N MET A 126 3.66 1.04 -4.47
CA MET A 126 3.61 -0.22 -5.25
C MET A 126 4.88 -0.44 -6.07
N LYS A 127 5.49 0.63 -6.57
CA LYS A 127 6.69 0.61 -7.40
C LYS A 127 7.49 1.89 -7.24
N PRO A 128 8.80 1.87 -7.54
CA PRO A 128 9.63 3.07 -7.54
C PRO A 128 9.03 4.15 -8.45
N GLY A 129 9.01 5.39 -7.95
CA GLY A 129 8.44 6.53 -8.67
C GLY A 129 6.90 6.62 -8.65
N ASP A 130 6.21 5.78 -7.88
CA ASP A 130 4.79 5.97 -7.65
C ASP A 130 4.49 7.32 -6.99
N THR A 131 3.44 7.97 -7.48
CA THR A 131 2.94 9.23 -6.91
C THR A 131 2.04 9.00 -5.70
N MET A 132 1.58 7.76 -5.47
CA MET A 132 0.66 7.43 -4.40
C MET A 132 1.38 6.66 -3.30
N VAL A 133 1.52 7.33 -2.16
CA VAL A 133 2.19 6.81 -0.97
C VAL A 133 1.16 6.61 0.13
N GLY A 134 1.00 5.37 0.59
CA GLY A 134 0.27 5.11 1.84
C GLY A 134 1.18 5.42 3.04
N GLN A 135 0.62 5.85 4.15
CA GLN A 135 1.39 6.22 5.34
C GLN A 135 0.69 5.79 6.62
N TYR A 136 1.49 5.52 7.65
CA TYR A 136 1.05 5.49 9.04
C TYR A 136 2.20 5.96 9.95
N PRO A 137 1.95 6.73 11.04
CA PRO A 137 0.68 7.33 11.44
C PRO A 137 0.29 8.49 10.50
N ASN A 138 -0.92 9.03 10.67
CA ASN A 138 -1.48 10.14 9.87
C ASN A 138 -1.64 9.77 8.39
N ALA A 139 -2.45 8.76 8.14
CA ALA A 139 -2.76 8.28 6.81
C ALA A 139 -3.62 9.29 6.03
N SER A 140 -3.24 9.62 4.79
CA SER A 140 -4.10 10.45 3.94
C SER A 140 -5.36 9.68 3.51
N ASN A 141 -6.51 10.37 3.60
CA ASN A 141 -7.78 9.90 3.03
C ASN A 141 -8.03 10.39 1.60
N SER A 142 -7.16 11.28 1.09
CA SER A 142 -7.23 11.83 -0.25
C SER A 142 -6.06 11.36 -1.11
N VAL A 143 -6.37 10.94 -2.34
CA VAL A 143 -5.39 10.53 -3.35
C VAL A 143 -4.49 11.68 -3.82
N ASP A 144 -4.90 12.93 -3.62
CA ASP A 144 -4.17 14.11 -4.06
C ASP A 144 -3.35 14.74 -2.92
N ASN A 145 -3.52 14.26 -1.69
CA ASN A 145 -2.90 14.84 -0.49
C ASN A 145 -1.96 13.86 0.23
N VAL A 146 -1.36 12.93 -0.51
CA VAL A 146 -0.41 11.93 0.01
C VAL A 146 0.98 12.55 0.25
N PRO A 147 1.78 12.00 1.17
CA PRO A 147 3.17 12.40 1.33
C PRO A 147 3.99 12.08 0.07
N THR A 148 5.18 12.67 -0.01
CA THR A 148 6.19 12.23 -0.97
C THR A 148 6.91 10.98 -0.42
N TRP A 149 7.46 10.17 -1.31
CA TRP A 149 8.15 8.94 -0.92
C TRP A 149 9.37 9.23 -0.03
N LYS A 150 9.56 8.41 1.01
CA LYS A 150 10.59 8.56 2.06
C LYS A 150 10.55 9.90 2.81
N THR A 151 9.43 10.61 2.76
CA THR A 151 9.26 11.91 3.42
C THR A 151 7.96 11.92 4.20
N TYR A 152 8.06 11.92 5.53
CA TYR A 152 6.89 11.95 6.38
C TYR A 152 6.13 13.26 6.24
N LYS A 153 4.82 13.17 6.06
CA LYS A 153 3.94 14.34 6.09
C LYS A 153 3.28 14.46 7.46
N ALA A 154 3.54 15.58 8.13
CA ALA A 154 2.78 15.99 9.30
C ALA A 154 1.42 16.59 8.88
N ASP A 155 0.42 16.44 9.75
CA ASP A 155 -0.90 17.06 9.60
C ASP A 155 -0.86 18.56 9.87
#